data_AF-A0A382CEC2-F1
#
_entry.id   AF-A0A382CEC2-F1
#
_cell.length_a   1.000
_cell.length_b   1.000
_cell.length_c   1.000
_cell.angle_alpha   90.00
_cell.angle_beta   90.00
_cell.angle_gamma   90.00
#
_symmetry.space_group_name_H-M   'P 1'
#
loop_
_entity.id
_entity.type
_entity.pdbx_description
1 polymer ?
#
loop_
_entity_poly.entity_id
_entity_poly.type
_entity_poly.pdbx_seq_one_letter_code
_entity_poly.pdbx_strand_id
1 'polypeptide(L)'
;AYELTGHTVTFFYDVGTGKMLDTFDNPYTGKRNNVTASVQGGGAGFGFNYSVNGVRPTKFVDKMPDKPLQLQWSMVRDAIWMHAETAYPPGMKQPRKQRQTIFTQQANFADRRILKLPAVFTATVFGNWPRWMDMGNHPGHVIWHASGAKLDSINDLSPKFRERLERDHPDRTTAYPFSGAKKISDFT
;
A
#
# COMPACT_ATOMS: atom_id res chain seq x y z
N ALA A 1 -0.74 13.00 -18.06
CA ALA A 1 -0.51 11.91 -17.10
C ALA A 1 -0.77 12.45 -15.70
N TYR A 2 -1.19 11.62 -14.76
CA TYR A 2 -1.39 11.99 -13.35
C TYR A 2 -0.43 11.18 -12.48
N GLU A 3 0.05 11.76 -11.38
CA GLU A 3 0.82 11.00 -10.38
C GLU A 3 -0.07 10.74 -9.16
N LEU A 4 -0.22 9.46 -8.81
CA LEU A 4 -0.80 9.04 -7.53
C LEU A 4 0.32 8.91 -6.50
N THR A 5 0.34 9.82 -5.53
CA THR A 5 1.24 9.78 -4.37
C THR A 5 0.46 9.43 -3.10
N GLY A 6 1.19 9.11 -2.04
CA GLY A 6 0.60 8.80 -0.75
C GLY A 6 1.63 8.21 0.22
N HIS A 7 1.16 7.95 1.43
CA HIS A 7 1.90 7.24 2.45
C HIS A 7 1.19 5.94 2.79
N THR A 8 1.99 4.90 3.00
CA THR A 8 1.51 3.65 3.59
C THR A 8 2.27 3.44 4.88
N VAL A 9 1.54 3.19 5.96
CA VAL A 9 2.10 2.77 7.25
C VAL A 9 1.37 1.51 7.67
N THR A 10 2.13 0.44 7.91
CA THR A 10 1.60 -0.84 8.39
C THR A 10 2.20 -1.16 9.74
N PHE A 11 1.34 -1.29 10.74
CA PHE A 11 1.67 -1.91 12.02
C PHE A 11 1.26 -3.37 12.02
N PHE A 12 2.04 -4.20 12.70
CA PHE A 12 1.77 -5.62 12.86
C PHE A 12 1.07 -5.85 14.19
N TYR A 13 0.18 -6.84 14.24
CA TYR A 13 -0.60 -7.17 15.42
C TYR A 13 -0.46 -8.65 15.75
N ASP A 14 -0.49 -8.94 17.05
CA ASP A 14 -0.74 -10.28 17.53
C ASP A 14 -2.25 -10.59 17.45
N VAL A 15 -2.61 -11.68 16.77
CA VAL A 15 -4.02 -12.02 16.52
C VAL A 15 -4.73 -12.47 17.79
N GLY A 16 -4.01 -13.09 18.74
CA GLY A 16 -4.60 -13.58 19.99
C GLY A 16 -4.96 -12.46 20.97
N THR A 17 -4.10 -11.45 21.08
CA THR A 17 -4.24 -10.35 22.04
C THR A 17 -4.80 -9.07 21.42
N GLY A 18 -4.76 -8.93 20.09
CA GLY A 18 -5.14 -7.71 19.38
C GLY A 18 -4.21 -6.53 19.66
N LYS A 19 -3.04 -6.77 20.27
CA LYS A 19 -2.04 -5.73 20.54
C LYS A 19 -1.09 -5.59 19.36
N MET A 20 -0.70 -4.34 19.06
CA MET A 20 0.35 -4.13 18.09
C MET A 20 1.67 -4.69 18.62
N LEU A 21 2.47 -5.26 17.73
CA LEU A 21 3.77 -5.80 18.04
C LEU A 21 4.82 -4.68 18.10
N ASP A 22 5.63 -4.73 19.14
CA ASP A 22 6.91 -4.01 19.24
C ASP A 22 8.10 -4.97 19.19
N THR A 23 7.86 -6.23 19.61
CA THR A 23 8.84 -7.31 19.55
C THR A 23 8.21 -8.58 19.00
N PHE A 24 9.02 -9.42 18.36
CA PHE A 24 8.64 -10.72 17.83
C PHE A 24 9.65 -11.77 18.28
N ASP A 25 9.18 -12.79 18.99
CA ASP A 25 10.01 -13.94 19.34
C ASP A 25 10.04 -14.89 18.15
N ASN A 26 11.16 -14.87 17.42
CA ASN A 26 11.28 -15.58 16.15
C ASN A 26 11.57 -17.08 16.37
N PRO A 27 10.64 -17.99 16.04
CA PRO A 27 10.82 -19.42 16.28
C PRO A 27 11.88 -20.05 15.36
N TYR A 28 12.22 -19.41 14.23
CA TYR A 28 13.21 -19.93 13.28
C TYR A 28 14.65 -19.58 13.65
N THR A 29 14.86 -18.42 14.28
CA THR A 29 16.19 -17.94 14.64
C THR A 29 16.46 -18.03 16.15
N GLY A 30 15.43 -18.23 16.97
CA GLY A 30 15.51 -18.21 18.44
C GLY A 30 15.74 -16.82 19.03
N LYS A 31 15.72 -15.77 18.21
CA LYS A 31 15.99 -14.39 18.64
C LYS A 31 14.68 -13.65 18.93
N ARG A 32 14.76 -12.67 19.83
CA ARG A 32 13.75 -11.62 19.97
C ARG A 32 14.10 -10.46 19.04
N ASN A 33 13.25 -10.22 18.05
CA ASN A 33 13.42 -9.18 17.05
C ASN A 33 12.58 -7.94 17.39
N ASN A 34 13.11 -6.73 17.15
CA ASN A 34 12.32 -5.50 17.23
C ASN A 34 11.47 -5.36 15.97
N VAL A 35 10.15 -5.24 16.14
CA VAL A 35 9.21 -5.10 15.02
C VAL A 35 9.13 -3.64 14.61
N THR A 36 9.50 -3.35 13.37
CA THR A 36 9.38 -2.01 12.80
C THR A 36 8.18 -1.91 11.87
N ALA A 37 7.51 -0.76 11.87
CA ALA A 37 6.41 -0.51 10.94
C ALA A 37 6.91 -0.60 9.48
N SER A 38 6.07 -1.14 8.60
CA SER A 38 6.35 -1.05 7.17
C SER A 38 5.87 0.30 6.66
N VAL A 39 6.81 1.16 6.29
CA VAL A 39 6.51 2.49 5.76
C VAL A 39 6.87 2.54 4.27
N GLN A 40 5.95 3.03 3.44
CA GLN A 40 6.15 3.20 2.00
C GLN A 40 5.58 4.54 1.52
N GLY A 41 5.93 4.91 0.30
CA GLY A 41 5.46 6.12 -0.36
C GLY A 41 6.30 7.35 -0.03
N GLY A 42 5.79 8.53 -0.38
CA GLY A 42 6.55 9.78 -0.40
C GLY A 42 5.83 10.85 -1.22
N GLY A 43 6.44 12.03 -1.29
CA GLY A 43 5.99 13.13 -2.15
C GLY A 43 6.21 12.86 -3.65
N ALA A 44 6.18 13.92 -4.45
CA ALA A 44 6.32 13.87 -5.91
C ALA A 44 7.52 13.01 -6.37
N GLY A 45 7.30 12.19 -7.41
CA GLY A 45 8.28 11.26 -7.96
C GLY A 45 8.37 9.90 -7.26
N PHE A 46 7.76 9.72 -6.08
CA PHE A 46 7.73 8.43 -5.37
C PHE A 46 6.40 7.68 -5.54
N GLY A 47 5.49 8.22 -6.36
CA GLY A 47 4.19 7.63 -6.64
C GLY A 47 4.16 6.73 -7.87
N PHE A 48 2.94 6.54 -8.37
CA PHE A 48 2.65 5.87 -9.64
C PHE A 48 2.18 6.88 -10.67
N ASN A 49 2.80 6.88 -11.84
CA ASN A 49 2.35 7.60 -13.03
C ASN A 49 1.21 6.82 -13.70
N TYR A 50 0.05 7.46 -13.82
CA TYR A 50 -1.10 7.01 -14.58
C TYR A 50 -1.18 7.77 -15.90
N SER A 51 -1.10 7.04 -17.01
CA SER A 51 -1.18 7.59 -18.35
C SER A 51 -1.87 6.63 -19.31
N VAL A 52 -2.12 7.06 -20.53
CA VAL A 52 -2.57 6.17 -21.63
C VAL A 52 -1.54 5.06 -21.92
N ASN A 53 -0.27 5.27 -21.54
CA ASN A 53 0.83 4.31 -21.64
C ASN A 53 0.96 3.43 -20.38
N GLY A 54 -0.10 3.32 -19.60
CA GLY A 54 -0.22 2.40 -18.47
C GLY A 54 0.18 3.02 -17.13
N VAL A 55 0.17 2.16 -16.10
CA VAL A 55 0.57 2.51 -14.74
C VAL A 55 2.01 2.07 -14.50
N ARG A 56 2.89 3.01 -14.15
CA ARG A 56 4.31 2.76 -13.87
C ARG A 56 4.75 3.55 -12.64
N PRO A 57 5.68 3.04 -11.81
CA PRO A 57 6.33 3.86 -10.79
C PRO A 57 6.95 5.10 -11.42
N THR A 58 6.71 6.29 -10.89
CA THR A 58 7.09 7.56 -11.54
C THR A 58 8.58 7.62 -11.87
N LYS A 59 9.44 7.14 -10.96
CA LYS A 59 10.91 7.05 -11.15
C LYS A 59 11.39 6.07 -12.22
N PHE A 60 10.50 5.22 -12.72
CA PHE A 60 10.84 4.13 -13.62
C PHE A 60 10.06 4.19 -14.93
N VAL A 61 9.38 5.32 -15.21
CA VAL A 61 8.65 5.53 -16.48
C VAL A 61 9.56 5.27 -17.68
N ASP A 62 10.76 5.87 -17.70
CA ASP A 62 11.72 5.72 -18.81
C ASP A 62 12.43 4.35 -18.82
N LYS A 63 12.26 3.55 -17.77
CA LYS A 63 12.91 2.24 -17.60
C LYS A 63 11.95 1.06 -17.78
N MET A 64 10.68 1.35 -18.04
CA MET A 64 9.63 0.34 -18.20
C MET A 64 8.91 0.59 -19.52
N PRO A 65 8.66 -0.45 -20.34
CA PRO A 65 8.01 -0.28 -21.62
C PRO A 65 6.60 0.29 -21.46
N ASP A 66 6.18 1.07 -22.45
CA ASP A 66 4.80 1.51 -22.57
C ASP A 66 3.88 0.29 -22.70
N LYS A 67 2.77 0.32 -21.96
CA LYS A 67 1.70 -0.67 -22.09
C LYS A 67 0.38 0.07 -22.04
N PRO A 68 -0.55 -0.11 -23.00
CA PRO A 68 -1.84 0.55 -22.94
C PRO A 68 -2.49 0.40 -21.57
N LEU A 69 -3.09 1.47 -21.05
CA LEU A 69 -3.82 1.39 -19.78
C LEU A 69 -5.01 0.44 -19.92
N GLN A 70 -4.87 -0.75 -19.36
CA GLN A 70 -5.92 -1.76 -19.31
C GLN A 70 -6.55 -1.77 -17.92
N LEU A 71 -7.74 -1.19 -17.80
CA LEU A 71 -8.53 -1.27 -16.57
C LEU A 71 -9.50 -2.44 -16.67
N GLN A 72 -9.30 -3.45 -15.83
CA GLN A 72 -10.11 -4.65 -15.83
C GLN A 72 -11.32 -4.47 -14.92
N TRP A 73 -12.42 -4.03 -15.50
CA TRP A 73 -13.70 -3.86 -14.80
C TRP A 73 -14.59 -5.08 -14.99
N SER A 74 -15.43 -5.32 -14.02
CA SER A 74 -16.52 -6.29 -14.08
C SER A 74 -17.71 -5.74 -13.30
N MET A 75 -18.90 -6.11 -13.75
CA MET A 75 -20.16 -5.67 -13.18
C MET A 75 -21.10 -6.85 -13.12
N VAL A 76 -21.63 -7.15 -11.94
CA VAL A 76 -22.66 -8.17 -11.74
C VAL A 76 -23.63 -7.63 -10.70
N ARG A 77 -24.92 -7.63 -11.06
CA ARG A 77 -25.99 -7.01 -10.25
C ARG A 77 -25.64 -5.56 -9.89
N ASP A 78 -25.72 -5.20 -8.63
CA ASP A 78 -25.46 -3.91 -8.05
C ASP A 78 -23.98 -3.65 -7.73
N ALA A 79 -23.09 -4.61 -7.95
CA ALA A 79 -21.67 -4.49 -7.67
C ALA A 79 -20.85 -4.20 -8.94
N ILE A 80 -19.92 -3.25 -8.84
CA ILE A 80 -18.84 -3.03 -9.79
C ILE A 80 -17.54 -3.35 -9.08
N TRP A 81 -16.63 -4.05 -9.76
CA TRP A 81 -15.27 -4.19 -9.28
C TRP A 81 -14.22 -3.99 -10.36
N MET A 82 -13.04 -3.60 -9.89
CA MET A 82 -11.84 -3.45 -10.70
C MET A 82 -10.77 -4.40 -10.18
N HIS A 83 -10.15 -5.15 -11.08
CA HIS A 83 -8.91 -5.86 -10.78
C HIS A 83 -7.72 -4.94 -11.04
N ALA A 84 -6.82 -4.85 -10.08
CA ALA A 84 -5.58 -4.11 -10.21
C ALA A 84 -4.37 -4.97 -9.81
N GLU A 85 -3.24 -4.65 -10.42
CA GLU A 85 -1.94 -5.21 -10.11
C GLU A 85 -0.98 -4.08 -9.79
N THR A 86 -0.13 -4.26 -8.78
CA THR A 86 0.95 -3.32 -8.51
C THR A 86 2.06 -3.46 -9.56
N ALA A 87 2.32 -2.38 -10.29
CA ALA A 87 3.45 -2.30 -11.22
C ALA A 87 4.77 -2.12 -10.46
N TYR A 88 5.43 -3.21 -10.09
CA TYR A 88 6.69 -3.13 -9.35
C TYR A 88 7.87 -2.67 -10.24
N PRO A 89 8.80 -1.85 -9.70
CA PRO A 89 10.06 -1.55 -10.38
C PRO A 89 10.84 -2.80 -10.81
N PRO A 90 11.58 -2.74 -11.93
CA PRO A 90 12.48 -3.82 -12.34
C PRO A 90 13.61 -4.02 -11.31
N GLY A 91 14.13 -5.25 -11.23
CA GLY A 91 15.26 -5.60 -10.35
C GLY A 91 14.90 -5.90 -8.89
N MET A 92 13.62 -5.81 -8.51
CA MET A 92 13.19 -6.19 -7.17
C MET A 92 13.36 -7.69 -6.92
N LYS A 93 13.88 -8.05 -5.73
CA LYS A 93 14.05 -9.45 -5.29
C LYS A 93 12.70 -10.18 -5.28
N GLN A 94 12.62 -11.28 -6.01
CA GLN A 94 11.47 -12.20 -6.01
C GLN A 94 11.42 -13.03 -4.71
N PRO A 95 10.22 -13.43 -4.24
CA PRO A 95 8.91 -13.17 -4.84
C PRO A 95 8.40 -11.76 -4.54
N ARG A 96 7.83 -11.11 -5.56
CA ARG A 96 7.18 -9.81 -5.44
C ARG A 96 5.99 -9.71 -6.37
N LYS A 97 4.79 -9.79 -5.80
CA LYS A 97 3.54 -9.66 -6.56
C LYS A 97 2.42 -9.16 -5.65
N GLN A 98 1.55 -8.31 -6.17
CA GLN A 98 0.32 -7.91 -5.50
C GLN A 98 -0.81 -7.87 -6.51
N ARG A 99 -1.91 -8.52 -6.16
CA ARG A 99 -3.18 -8.46 -6.89
C ARG A 99 -4.26 -8.00 -5.93
N GLN A 100 -5.10 -7.10 -6.39
CA GLN A 100 -6.20 -6.55 -5.62
C GLN A 100 -7.48 -6.51 -6.44
N THR A 101 -8.60 -6.62 -5.74
CA THR A 101 -9.94 -6.40 -6.29
C THR A 101 -10.59 -5.31 -5.46
N ILE A 102 -11.03 -4.25 -6.13
CA ILE A 102 -11.63 -3.07 -5.51
C ILE A 102 -13.10 -3.04 -5.91
N PHE A 103 -14.00 -2.93 -4.95
CA PHE A 103 -15.45 -3.01 -5.11
C PHE A 103 -16.12 -1.68 -4.80
N THR A 104 -17.20 -1.38 -5.51
CA THR A 104 -18.13 -0.31 -5.19
C THR A 104 -19.55 -0.69 -5.61
N GLN A 105 -20.52 0.13 -5.21
CA GLN A 105 -21.91 0.02 -5.61
C GLN A 105 -22.12 0.70 -6.98
N GLN A 106 -22.88 0.09 -7.86
CA GLN A 106 -23.19 0.60 -9.21
C GLN A 106 -23.87 1.97 -9.14
N ALA A 107 -24.79 2.16 -8.19
CA ALA A 107 -25.46 3.44 -7.97
C ALA A 107 -24.46 4.57 -7.64
N ASN A 108 -23.47 4.28 -6.79
CA ASN A 108 -22.44 5.26 -6.44
C ASN A 108 -21.51 5.56 -7.61
N PHE A 109 -21.16 4.54 -8.40
CA PHE A 109 -20.29 4.71 -9.55
C PHE A 109 -20.94 5.54 -10.67
N ALA A 110 -22.26 5.42 -10.86
CA ALA A 110 -23.00 6.16 -11.86
C ALA A 110 -23.29 7.62 -11.47
N ASP A 111 -23.27 7.94 -10.17
CA ASP A 111 -23.53 9.29 -9.67
C ASP A 111 -22.30 10.19 -9.78
N ARG A 112 -22.31 11.07 -10.79
CA ARG A 112 -21.23 12.04 -11.05
C ARG A 112 -21.04 13.09 -9.94
N ARG A 113 -21.97 13.21 -9.01
CA ARG A 113 -21.83 14.11 -7.84
C ARG A 113 -20.87 13.54 -6.79
N ILE A 114 -20.62 12.23 -6.83
CA ILE A 114 -19.70 11.56 -5.92
C ILE A 114 -18.27 11.77 -6.40
N LEU A 115 -17.58 12.74 -5.81
CA LEU A 115 -16.17 13.05 -6.12
C LEU A 115 -15.19 12.06 -5.49
N LYS A 116 -15.59 11.45 -4.37
CA LYS A 116 -14.82 10.45 -3.63
C LYS A 116 -15.63 9.16 -3.56
N LEU A 117 -15.46 8.30 -4.55
CA LEU A 117 -16.17 7.03 -4.63
C LEU A 117 -15.88 6.16 -3.39
N PRO A 118 -16.91 5.77 -2.60
CA PRO A 118 -16.77 4.79 -1.54
C PRO A 118 -16.37 3.45 -2.15
N ALA A 119 -15.35 2.83 -1.58
CA ALA A 119 -14.84 1.57 -2.09
C ALA A 119 -14.31 0.70 -0.95
N VAL A 120 -14.47 -0.61 -1.12
CA VAL A 120 -13.80 -1.63 -0.30
C VAL A 120 -12.87 -2.43 -1.19
N PHE A 121 -11.87 -3.08 -0.61
CA PHE A 121 -10.94 -3.88 -1.39
C PHE A 121 -10.55 -5.16 -0.68
N THR A 122 -10.08 -6.12 -1.46
CA THR A 122 -9.29 -7.25 -1.00
C THR A 122 -8.00 -7.32 -1.81
N ALA A 123 -6.92 -7.83 -1.21
CA ALA A 123 -5.65 -8.00 -1.89
C ALA A 123 -4.88 -9.22 -1.38
N THR A 124 -4.10 -9.81 -2.27
CA THR A 124 -3.09 -10.82 -1.94
C THR A 124 -1.72 -10.27 -2.34
N VAL A 125 -0.75 -10.33 -1.43
CA VAL A 125 0.61 -9.84 -1.64
C VAL A 125 1.61 -10.94 -1.34
N PHE A 126 2.48 -11.21 -2.30
CA PHE A 126 3.69 -12.02 -2.14
C PHE A 126 4.87 -11.09 -1.92
N GLY A 127 5.63 -11.32 -0.86
CA GLY A 127 6.83 -10.55 -0.57
C GLY A 127 7.86 -11.35 0.21
N ASN A 128 9.13 -10.97 0.07
CA ASN A 128 10.19 -11.49 0.95
C ASN A 128 9.87 -11.24 2.42
N TRP A 129 10.50 -12.02 3.30
CA TRP A 129 10.51 -11.78 4.75
C TRP A 129 10.72 -10.29 5.07
N PRO A 130 9.87 -9.68 5.92
CA PRO A 130 10.15 -8.36 6.47
C PRO A 130 11.55 -8.31 7.06
N ARG A 131 12.27 -7.19 6.86
CA ARG A 131 13.67 -7.06 7.32
C ARG A 131 13.80 -7.35 8.81
N TRP A 132 12.84 -6.87 9.61
CA TRP A 132 12.85 -7.06 11.06
C TRP A 132 12.74 -8.53 11.50
N MET A 133 12.33 -9.46 10.64
CA MET A 133 12.32 -10.88 10.97
C MET A 133 13.71 -11.52 10.93
N ASP A 134 14.73 -10.88 10.34
CA ASP A 134 16.08 -11.46 10.12
C ASP A 134 16.09 -12.82 9.38
N MET A 135 15.06 -13.06 8.57
CA MET A 135 14.90 -14.33 7.85
C MET A 135 15.32 -14.25 6.37
N GLY A 136 16.02 -13.20 5.95
CA GLY A 136 16.35 -12.95 4.53
C GLY A 136 17.16 -14.05 3.83
N ASN A 137 17.88 -14.87 4.60
CA ASN A 137 18.67 -16.02 4.16
C ASN A 137 17.95 -17.37 4.38
N HIS A 138 16.77 -17.36 4.99
CA HIS A 138 15.96 -18.56 5.18
C HIS A 138 15.06 -18.79 3.96
N PRO A 139 14.86 -20.04 3.53
CA PRO A 139 13.89 -20.36 2.49
C PRO A 139 12.49 -19.86 2.84
N GLY A 140 11.75 -19.40 1.84
CA GLY A 140 10.36 -18.98 1.99
C GLY A 140 10.16 -17.47 1.83
N HIS A 141 8.92 -17.06 2.09
CA HIS A 141 8.44 -15.71 1.89
C HIS A 141 7.11 -15.54 2.64
N VAL A 142 6.61 -14.30 2.70
CA VAL A 142 5.31 -13.98 3.29
C VAL A 142 4.24 -13.84 2.20
N ILE A 143 3.07 -14.39 2.50
CA ILE A 143 1.83 -14.17 1.76
C ILE A 143 0.90 -13.37 2.66
N TRP A 144 0.55 -12.16 2.24
CA TRP A 144 -0.39 -11.30 2.95
C TRP A 144 -1.75 -11.38 2.28
N HIS A 145 -2.79 -11.50 3.10
CA HIS A 145 -4.15 -11.20 2.70
C HIS A 145 -4.58 -9.91 3.38
N ALA A 146 -5.09 -8.97 2.59
CA ALA A 146 -5.59 -7.69 3.08
C ALA A 146 -7.04 -7.50 2.66
N SER A 147 -7.80 -6.83 3.51
CA SER A 147 -9.08 -6.24 3.17
C SER A 147 -9.19 -4.88 3.84
N GLY A 148 -10.01 -4.00 3.28
CA GLY A 148 -10.20 -2.68 3.87
C GLY A 148 -11.19 -1.84 3.08
N ALA A 149 -11.36 -0.61 3.56
CA ALA A 149 -12.24 0.39 2.97
C ALA A 149 -11.48 1.70 2.75
N LYS A 150 -11.91 2.47 1.76
CA LYS A 150 -11.52 3.86 1.60
C LYS A 150 -12.28 4.69 2.65
N LEU A 151 -11.55 5.21 3.63
CA LEU A 151 -12.11 6.04 4.70
C LEU A 151 -12.28 7.49 4.27
N ASP A 152 -13.15 8.23 4.97
CA ASP A 152 -13.43 9.63 4.66
C ASP A 152 -12.38 10.57 5.23
N SER A 153 -11.89 10.27 6.42
CA SER A 153 -10.89 11.04 7.15
C SER A 153 -9.91 10.15 7.92
N ILE A 154 -8.77 10.72 8.30
CA ILE A 154 -7.85 10.11 9.29
C ILE A 154 -8.55 9.87 10.64
N ASN A 155 -9.60 10.64 10.93
CA ASN A 155 -10.42 10.47 12.13
C ASN A 155 -11.20 9.15 12.16
N ASP A 156 -11.40 8.50 11.01
CA ASP A 156 -12.11 7.22 10.91
C ASP A 156 -11.19 6.01 11.19
N LEU A 157 -9.89 6.24 11.40
CA LEU A 157 -8.97 5.20 11.82
C LEU A 157 -9.32 4.72 13.24
N SER A 158 -9.01 3.45 13.53
CA SER A 158 -9.19 2.96 14.90
C SER A 158 -8.31 3.78 15.87
N PRO A 159 -8.83 4.13 17.07
CA PRO A 159 -8.12 5.03 17.99
C PRO A 159 -6.69 4.59 18.27
N LYS A 160 -6.48 3.31 18.57
CA LYS A 160 -5.14 2.75 18.82
C LYS A 160 -4.20 2.88 17.62
N PHE A 161 -4.70 2.63 16.40
CA PHE A 161 -3.90 2.78 15.18
C PHE A 161 -3.49 4.22 14.98
N ARG A 162 -4.44 5.14 15.14
CA ARG A 162 -4.21 6.57 14.99
C ARG A 162 -3.22 7.11 16.02
N GLU A 163 -3.39 6.78 17.30
CA GLU A 163 -2.48 7.17 18.37
C GLU A 163 -1.03 6.75 18.07
N ARG A 164 -0.83 5.51 17.60
CA ARG A 164 0.50 5.05 17.22
C ARG A 164 1.03 5.74 15.97
N LEU A 165 0.18 5.94 14.95
CA LEU A 165 0.55 6.64 13.73
C LEU A 165 1.03 8.06 14.02
N GLU A 166 0.30 8.81 14.83
CA GLU A 166 0.61 10.20 15.19
C GLU A 166 1.87 10.28 16.06
N ARG A 167 2.11 9.30 16.93
CA ARG A 167 3.31 9.24 17.78
C ARG A 167 4.57 8.86 16.99
N ASP A 168 4.50 7.79 16.20
CA ASP A 168 5.69 7.16 15.59
C ASP A 168 5.98 7.69 14.17
N HIS A 169 4.95 8.18 13.46
CA HIS A 169 5.04 8.63 12.07
C HIS A 169 4.18 9.88 11.80
N PRO A 170 4.32 10.97 12.59
CA PRO A 170 3.53 12.19 12.40
C PRO A 170 3.68 12.79 11.00
N ASP A 171 4.85 12.61 10.37
CA ASP A 171 5.16 13.03 9.00
C ASP A 171 4.30 12.33 7.92
N ARG A 172 3.59 11.25 8.28
CA ARG A 172 2.78 10.44 7.36
C ARG A 172 1.28 10.67 7.48
N THR A 173 0.86 11.60 8.33
CA THR A 173 -0.56 11.91 8.59
C THR A 173 -1.16 12.87 7.55
N THR A 174 -0.32 13.50 6.73
CA THR A 174 -0.73 14.43 5.67
C THR A 174 -0.16 13.99 4.33
N ALA A 175 -0.91 14.13 3.24
CA ALA A 175 -0.35 14.01 1.91
C ALA A 175 0.45 15.28 1.58
N TYR A 176 1.68 15.15 1.07
CA TYR A 176 2.42 16.29 0.56
C TYR A 176 1.77 16.81 -0.73
N PRO A 177 1.19 18.02 -0.77
CA PRO A 177 0.77 18.60 -2.04
C PRO A 177 1.99 18.90 -2.90
N PHE A 178 1.79 18.96 -4.22
CA PHE A 178 2.82 19.13 -5.26
C PHE A 178 3.61 20.47 -5.18
N SER A 179 3.43 21.29 -4.14
CA SER A 179 4.12 22.57 -3.99
C SER A 179 5.51 22.41 -3.36
N GLY A 180 6.51 22.12 -4.19
CA GLY A 180 7.86 22.69 -4.11
C GLY A 180 8.71 22.55 -2.83
N ALA A 181 8.26 21.87 -1.78
CA ALA A 181 9.05 21.74 -0.56
C ALA A 181 10.15 20.67 -0.74
N LYS A 182 11.39 21.15 -0.70
CA LYS A 182 12.62 20.36 -0.70
C LYS A 182 12.48 19.18 0.26
N LYS A 183 12.81 17.99 -0.25
CA LYS A 183 12.90 16.74 0.49
C LYS A 183 13.76 16.93 1.76
N ILE A 184 13.19 16.70 2.95
CA ILE A 184 13.96 16.27 4.12
C ILE A 184 13.69 14.77 4.23
N SER A 185 14.46 13.95 3.51
CA SER A 185 14.51 12.53 3.79
C SER A 185 15.85 11.96 3.34
N ASP A 186 16.74 11.82 4.32
CA ASP A 186 17.99 11.07 4.21
C ASP A 186 17.65 9.59 4.38
N PHE A 187 17.40 8.92 3.27
CA PHE A 187 17.39 7.47 3.20
C PHE A 187 18.28 7.05 2.04
N THR A 188 19.49 6.63 2.41
CA THR A 188 20.38 5.75 1.65
C THR A 188 19.78 4.35 1.55
#